data_AF-A0A7S2VYF1-F1
#
_entry.id   AF-A0A7S2VYF1-F1
#
_cell.length_a   1.000
_cell.length_b   1.000
_cell.length_c   1.000
_cell.angle_alpha   90.00
_cell.angle_beta   90.00
_cell.angle_gamma   90.00
#
_symmetry.space_group_name_H-M   'P 1'
#
loop_
_entity.id
_entity.type
_entity.pdbx_description
1 polymer ?
#
loop_
_entity_poly.entity_id
_entity_poly.type
_entity_poly.pdbx_seq_one_letter_code
_entity_poly.pdbx_strand_id
1 'polypeptide(L)'
;MSVNSFEKVLAKHGHGDGCELCKPAVGSILASIMNDMILDGGRDQLQDTNDRSLANMQRGGTYSVVPRVAAGELSPDQLIALGETAKKYNLYTKVTGAQRVDLFGASKYQLPDIWEDLGEAGFESGHAYGKALRTVKSCVGSTWCRYGVQDSVSFAVRVENRYKGIRSPHKFKSGVSGCVRECAEAQGKDFGMIATENGYNLYFGGNGGANPVHAEIFAADIDEDTVIKYVDRYLMYYILTADKLERTAVWQRKLPSGKTGGGPIEHLKEVIIEDSLCINDELDTRMQHLVDTYHDEWAEVVKDPERRKKFQQFVNTDENQPREDMIEFIDMRGQVRPTDWPADGQPQTNWKPPTDDVFSRSEKTWIKVGKTSDFAANVGAAILYGQTQLAVFNNAKRGEWYVTQNMCPHKQAFVLSQGIVGDSEGVPKVACPLHKKQFSLEDGAQIDGDLNLITFEVKIDKDDVLVNLPAEVEVDAILGTTGLRVQNTSCVDIAGDAIKILPLRKPSAVREQTSLRAKKD
;
A
#
# COMPACT_ATOMS: atom_id res chain seq x y z
N MET A 1 15.80 5.68 -26.34
CA MET A 1 14.33 5.66 -26.12
C MET A 1 14.07 5.77 -24.63
N SER A 2 13.31 6.78 -24.21
CA SER A 2 12.95 6.98 -22.80
C SER A 2 12.00 5.86 -22.34
N VAL A 3 12.31 5.28 -21.19
CA VAL A 3 11.53 4.22 -20.56
C VAL A 3 10.56 4.90 -19.58
N ASN A 4 9.36 5.23 -20.06
CA ASN A 4 8.39 6.08 -19.33
C ASN A 4 7.05 5.37 -19.03
N SER A 5 7.00 4.05 -19.22
CA SER A 5 5.82 3.22 -18.96
C SER A 5 6.26 1.80 -18.63
N PHE A 6 5.44 1.09 -17.86
CA PHE A 6 5.71 -0.30 -17.50
C PHE A 6 5.77 -1.20 -18.73
N GLU A 7 4.92 -0.95 -19.72
CA GLU A 7 4.85 -1.70 -20.98
C GLU A 7 6.19 -1.63 -21.72
N LYS A 8 6.82 -0.44 -21.77
CA LYS A 8 8.15 -0.28 -22.38
C LYS A 8 9.26 -0.95 -21.59
N VAL A 9 9.18 -0.93 -20.24
CA VAL A 9 10.14 -1.65 -19.38
C VAL A 9 10.03 -3.15 -19.63
N LEU A 10 8.80 -3.68 -19.55
CA LEU A 10 8.49 -5.09 -19.69
C LEU A 10 8.91 -5.61 -21.07
N ALA A 11 8.59 -4.89 -22.15
CA ALA A 11 8.97 -5.28 -23.51
C ALA A 11 10.49 -5.36 -23.73
N LYS A 12 11.27 -4.58 -22.98
CA LYS A 12 12.73 -4.51 -23.14
C LYS A 12 13.49 -5.42 -22.16
N HIS A 13 12.96 -5.63 -20.96
CA HIS A 13 13.70 -6.20 -19.84
C HIS A 13 12.97 -7.33 -19.09
N GLY A 14 11.74 -7.70 -19.50
CA GLY A 14 10.96 -8.72 -18.80
C GLY A 14 10.20 -9.65 -19.74
N HIS A 15 9.26 -10.40 -19.15
CA HIS A 15 8.39 -11.37 -19.81
C HIS A 15 7.07 -11.50 -19.03
N GLY A 16 6.05 -12.14 -19.63
CA GLY A 16 4.73 -12.30 -19.01
C GLY A 16 4.06 -10.95 -18.75
N ASP A 17 3.32 -10.85 -17.64
CA ASP A 17 2.55 -9.65 -17.28
C ASP A 17 3.20 -8.80 -16.17
N GLY A 18 4.35 -9.25 -15.69
CA GLY A 18 4.96 -8.83 -14.44
C GLY A 18 4.39 -9.53 -13.22
N CYS A 19 5.11 -9.42 -12.10
CA CYS A 19 4.78 -10.02 -10.82
C CYS A 19 4.67 -8.94 -9.72
N GLU A 20 4.29 -9.37 -8.53
CA GLU A 20 4.18 -8.59 -7.29
C GLU A 20 5.49 -7.96 -6.81
N LEU A 21 6.64 -8.38 -7.36
CA LEU A 21 7.95 -7.77 -7.08
C LEU A 21 8.32 -6.72 -8.13
N CYS A 22 8.19 -7.04 -9.41
CA CYS A 22 8.65 -6.16 -10.48
C CYS A 22 7.72 -4.96 -10.72
N LYS A 23 6.39 -5.15 -10.59
CA LYS A 23 5.41 -4.08 -10.76
C LYS A 23 5.63 -2.92 -9.78
N PRO A 24 5.69 -3.15 -8.45
CA PRO A 24 5.98 -2.06 -7.50
C PRO A 24 7.37 -1.46 -7.67
N ALA A 25 8.38 -2.27 -8.02
CA ALA A 25 9.72 -1.74 -8.26
C ALA A 25 9.74 -0.75 -9.43
N VAL A 26 9.11 -1.10 -10.56
CA VAL A 26 9.01 -0.21 -11.71
C VAL A 26 8.08 0.98 -11.43
N GLY A 27 6.97 0.76 -10.73
CA GLY A 27 6.07 1.84 -10.28
C GLY A 27 6.80 2.88 -9.45
N SER A 28 7.64 2.45 -8.50
CA SER A 28 8.48 3.33 -7.69
C SER A 28 9.51 4.11 -8.51
N ILE A 29 10.19 3.45 -9.48
CA ILE A 29 11.15 4.11 -10.37
C ILE A 29 10.45 5.18 -11.22
N LEU A 30 9.31 4.84 -11.83
CA LEU A 30 8.54 5.76 -12.65
C LEU A 30 8.04 6.96 -11.84
N ALA A 31 7.55 6.73 -10.62
CA ALA A 31 7.11 7.81 -9.73
C ALA A 31 8.28 8.71 -9.28
N SER A 32 9.47 8.15 -9.05
CA SER A 32 10.67 8.91 -8.66
C SER A 32 11.31 9.70 -9.82
N ILE A 33 10.92 9.41 -11.07
CA ILE A 33 11.41 10.11 -12.27
C ILE A 33 10.42 11.17 -12.74
N MET A 34 9.13 10.85 -12.74
CA MET A 34 8.09 11.67 -13.36
C MET A 34 7.24 12.46 -12.36
N ASN A 35 7.12 11.97 -11.12
CA ASN A 35 6.29 12.56 -10.07
C ASN A 35 4.83 12.86 -10.50
N ASP A 36 4.28 12.03 -11.40
CA ASP A 36 2.88 12.11 -11.79
C ASP A 36 1.97 11.42 -10.76
N MET A 37 0.68 11.76 -10.77
CA MET A 37 -0.34 11.08 -9.98
C MET A 37 -0.32 9.56 -10.23
N ILE A 38 0.00 8.80 -9.17
CA ILE A 38 0.24 7.35 -9.25
C ILE A 38 -1.03 6.54 -9.51
N LEU A 39 -2.20 7.17 -9.38
CA LEU A 39 -3.48 6.53 -9.66
C LEU A 39 -3.88 6.61 -11.15
N ASP A 40 -3.19 7.40 -11.97
CA ASP A 40 -3.65 7.67 -13.34
C ASP A 40 -2.88 6.88 -14.41
N GLY A 41 -3.43 6.82 -15.62
CA GLY A 41 -2.73 6.27 -16.79
C GLY A 41 -2.30 4.80 -16.66
N GLY A 42 -3.02 4.01 -15.85
CA GLY A 42 -2.68 2.61 -15.56
C GLY A 42 -1.49 2.43 -14.62
N ARG A 43 -1.04 3.48 -13.92
CA ARG A 43 0.05 3.40 -12.94
C ARG A 43 -0.39 2.77 -11.62
N ASP A 44 -1.68 2.80 -11.31
CA ASP A 44 -2.28 2.17 -10.13
C ASP A 44 -2.10 0.65 -10.13
N GLN A 45 -2.13 0.02 -11.30
CA GLN A 45 -1.88 -1.41 -11.46
C GLN A 45 -0.45 -1.84 -11.09
N LEU A 46 0.48 -0.88 -10.99
CA LEU A 46 1.88 -1.12 -10.65
C LEU A 46 2.15 -0.98 -9.16
N GLN A 47 1.34 -0.18 -8.47
CA GLN A 47 1.61 0.20 -7.08
C GLN A 47 1.42 -0.98 -6.15
N ASP A 48 2.20 -1.01 -5.07
CA ASP A 48 1.85 -1.88 -3.96
C ASP A 48 0.56 -1.39 -3.29
N THR A 49 -0.06 -2.27 -2.51
CA THR A 49 -1.33 -2.03 -1.82
C THR A 49 -1.42 -0.65 -1.17
N ASN A 50 -0.37 -0.22 -0.49
CA ASN A 50 -0.40 0.97 0.34
C ASN A 50 -0.38 2.24 -0.52
N ASP A 51 0.45 2.25 -1.56
CA ASP A 51 0.49 3.34 -2.54
C ASP A 51 -0.79 3.36 -3.39
N ARG A 52 -1.33 2.20 -3.81
CA ARG A 52 -2.61 2.14 -4.55
C ARG A 52 -3.81 2.68 -3.75
N SER A 53 -3.81 2.47 -2.43
CA SER A 53 -4.87 2.97 -1.53
C SER A 53 -4.54 4.34 -0.92
N LEU A 54 -3.39 4.93 -1.25
CA LEU A 54 -2.85 6.15 -0.62
C LEU A 54 -2.94 6.12 0.93
N ALA A 55 -2.80 4.93 1.53
CA ALA A 55 -2.98 4.68 2.95
C ALA A 55 -2.38 3.32 3.35
N ASN A 56 -1.83 3.19 4.57
CA ASN A 56 -1.32 1.88 5.00
C ASN A 56 -2.48 0.97 5.37
N MET A 57 -2.55 -0.18 4.72
CA MET A 57 -3.43 -1.27 5.13
C MET A 57 -2.98 -1.83 6.49
N GLN A 58 -3.95 -1.96 7.39
CA GLN A 58 -3.82 -2.47 8.75
C GLN A 58 -4.52 -3.83 8.88
N ARG A 59 -4.52 -4.35 10.10
CA ARG A 59 -5.25 -5.57 10.46
C ARG A 59 -6.71 -5.49 9.99
N GLY A 60 -7.19 -6.57 9.39
CA GLY A 60 -8.58 -6.70 8.91
C GLY A 60 -8.89 -5.93 7.62
N GLY A 61 -7.89 -5.34 6.94
CA GLY A 61 -8.12 -4.57 5.72
C GLY A 61 -8.58 -3.12 5.96
N THR A 62 -8.51 -2.64 7.21
CA THR A 62 -8.70 -1.22 7.54
C THR A 62 -7.46 -0.39 7.24
N TYR A 63 -7.55 0.93 7.36
CA TYR A 63 -6.52 1.86 6.93
C TYR A 63 -6.12 2.85 8.03
N SER A 64 -4.88 3.32 7.95
CA SER A 64 -4.39 4.45 8.73
C SER A 64 -4.46 5.76 7.95
N VAL A 65 -4.89 6.83 8.60
CA VAL A 65 -4.81 8.21 8.13
C VAL A 65 -3.79 8.95 9.00
N VAL A 66 -2.76 9.49 8.36
CA VAL A 66 -1.65 10.17 9.05
C VAL A 66 -1.39 11.51 8.38
N PRO A 67 -1.98 12.59 8.90
CA PRO A 67 -1.76 13.95 8.42
C PRO A 67 -0.30 14.37 8.57
N ARG A 68 0.14 15.25 7.67
CA ARG A 68 1.45 15.90 7.79
C ARG A 68 1.39 16.95 8.89
N VAL A 69 2.42 16.93 9.75
CA VAL A 69 2.64 17.93 10.80
C VAL A 69 4.09 18.36 10.69
N ALA A 70 4.36 19.37 9.87
CA ALA A 70 5.73 19.79 9.58
C ALA A 70 6.42 20.24 10.86
N ALA A 71 7.63 19.71 11.11
CA ALA A 71 8.40 19.95 12.33
C ALA A 71 7.67 19.64 13.66
N GLY A 72 6.51 18.99 13.63
CA GLY A 72 5.67 18.73 14.80
C GLY A 72 4.84 19.92 15.29
N GLU A 73 4.69 20.99 14.51
CA GLU A 73 3.88 22.16 14.90
C GLU A 73 2.41 22.02 14.50
N LEU A 74 1.52 22.28 15.45
CA LEU A 74 0.06 22.31 15.27
C LEU A 74 -0.52 23.58 15.91
N SER A 75 -1.47 24.20 15.22
CA SER A 75 -2.36 25.18 15.86
C SER A 75 -3.39 24.48 16.77
N PRO A 76 -3.98 25.20 17.75
CA PRO A 76 -5.08 24.67 18.54
C PRO A 76 -6.27 24.17 17.71
N ASP A 77 -6.63 24.90 16.64
CA ASP A 77 -7.75 24.54 15.76
C ASP A 77 -7.47 23.24 14.99
N GLN A 78 -6.24 23.07 14.48
CA GLN A 78 -5.81 21.82 13.86
C GLN A 78 -5.85 20.64 14.84
N LEU A 79 -5.47 20.86 16.10
CA LEU A 79 -5.56 19.83 17.14
C LEU A 79 -7.01 19.43 17.44
N ILE A 80 -7.94 20.39 17.46
CA ILE A 80 -9.38 20.15 17.60
C ILE A 80 -9.91 19.37 16.41
N ALA A 81 -9.59 19.78 15.18
CA ALA A 81 -10.03 19.12 13.94
C ALA A 81 -9.59 17.66 13.87
N LEU A 82 -8.36 17.34 14.30
CA LEU A 82 -7.90 15.94 14.43
C LEU A 82 -8.79 15.13 15.38
N GLY A 83 -9.15 15.70 16.53
CA GLY A 83 -10.01 15.06 17.52
C GLY A 83 -11.45 14.86 17.04
N GLU A 84 -12.01 15.87 16.36
CA GLU A 84 -13.36 15.81 15.78
C GLU A 84 -13.45 14.76 14.66
N THR A 85 -12.46 14.74 13.76
CA THR A 85 -12.35 13.72 12.71
C THR A 85 -12.24 12.33 13.32
N ALA A 86 -11.35 12.13 14.29
CA ALA A 86 -11.18 10.84 14.96
C ALA A 86 -12.49 10.36 15.61
N LYS A 87 -13.26 11.27 16.22
CA LYS A 87 -14.56 10.97 16.84
C LYS A 87 -15.62 10.63 15.79
N LYS A 88 -15.71 11.41 14.69
CA LYS A 88 -16.68 11.23 13.60
C LYS A 88 -16.60 9.83 12.98
N TYR A 89 -15.39 9.33 12.76
CA TYR A 89 -15.16 8.02 12.12
C TYR A 89 -14.75 6.90 13.10
N ASN A 90 -14.83 7.14 14.41
CA ASN A 90 -14.45 6.18 15.45
C ASN A 90 -13.04 5.56 15.24
N LEU A 91 -12.05 6.43 15.07
CA LEU A 91 -10.67 6.08 14.74
C LEU A 91 -9.80 6.01 16.00
N TYR A 92 -9.01 4.94 16.12
CA TYR A 92 -8.00 4.84 17.16
C TYR A 92 -6.92 5.90 16.91
N THR A 93 -6.53 6.65 17.94
CA THR A 93 -5.68 7.82 17.85
C THR A 93 -4.42 7.63 18.69
N LYS A 94 -3.24 7.94 18.12
CA LYS A 94 -1.95 7.80 18.80
C LYS A 94 -0.95 8.86 18.39
N VAL A 95 -0.35 9.53 19.38
CA VAL A 95 0.84 10.36 19.17
C VAL A 95 2.06 9.47 18.89
N THR A 96 2.83 9.83 17.87
CA THR A 96 3.99 9.06 17.39
C THR A 96 5.32 9.71 17.77
N GLY A 97 6.40 8.94 17.73
CA GLY A 97 7.76 9.47 17.87
C GLY A 97 8.22 10.37 16.72
N ALA A 98 7.40 10.52 15.67
CA ALA A 98 7.61 11.42 14.55
C ALA A 98 6.95 12.80 14.76
N GLN A 99 6.46 13.10 15.98
CA GLN A 99 5.73 14.35 16.27
C GLN A 99 4.45 14.51 15.45
N ARG A 100 3.72 13.40 15.25
CA ARG A 100 2.45 13.35 14.51
C ARG A 100 1.38 12.59 15.28
N VAL A 101 0.15 12.73 14.83
CA VAL A 101 -1.00 11.95 15.30
C VAL A 101 -1.40 10.96 14.21
N ASP A 102 -1.38 9.67 14.54
CA ASP A 102 -1.88 8.62 13.66
C ASP A 102 -3.34 8.31 14.02
N LEU A 103 -4.19 8.20 13.01
CA LEU A 103 -5.59 7.76 13.10
C LEU A 103 -5.72 6.39 12.43
N PHE A 104 -6.32 5.39 13.09
CA PHE A 104 -6.39 4.02 12.58
C PHE A 104 -7.81 3.48 12.56
N GLY A 105 -8.05 2.57 11.60
CA GLY A 105 -9.27 1.79 11.51
C GLY A 105 -10.26 2.31 10.49
N ALA A 106 -9.87 3.24 9.61
CA ALA A 106 -10.74 3.74 8.55
C ALA A 106 -11.06 2.62 7.54
N SER A 107 -12.28 2.59 7.03
CA SER A 107 -12.63 1.76 5.85
C SER A 107 -12.13 2.46 4.59
N LYS A 108 -11.83 1.70 3.52
CA LYS A 108 -11.30 2.27 2.27
C LYS A 108 -12.21 3.36 1.69
N TYR A 109 -13.51 3.12 1.69
CA TYR A 109 -14.52 4.05 1.15
C TYR A 109 -14.65 5.35 1.96
N GLN A 110 -14.23 5.36 3.22
CA GLN A 110 -14.26 6.55 4.08
C GLN A 110 -13.05 7.46 3.86
N LEU A 111 -11.98 6.97 3.22
CA LEU A 111 -10.73 7.71 3.12
C LEU A 111 -10.90 9.07 2.42
N PRO A 112 -11.60 9.19 1.26
CA PRO A 112 -11.83 10.50 0.65
C PRO A 112 -12.54 11.49 1.58
N ASP A 113 -13.58 11.07 2.30
CA ASP A 113 -14.33 11.94 3.22
C ASP A 113 -13.48 12.37 4.42
N ILE A 114 -12.66 11.46 4.97
CA ILE A 114 -11.73 11.78 6.06
C ILE A 114 -10.70 12.82 5.60
N TRP A 115 -10.15 12.66 4.40
CA TRP A 115 -9.15 13.60 3.86
C TRP A 115 -9.76 14.93 3.42
N GLU A 116 -11.04 14.96 3.04
CA GLU A 116 -11.79 16.18 2.82
C GLU A 116 -11.92 16.99 4.13
N ASP A 117 -12.40 16.36 5.21
CA ASP A 117 -12.50 17.00 6.54
C ASP A 117 -11.13 17.53 7.04
N LEU A 118 -10.07 16.73 6.88
CA LEU A 118 -8.72 17.13 7.29
C LEU A 118 -8.13 18.23 6.40
N GLY A 119 -8.42 18.18 5.10
CA GLY A 119 -7.98 19.18 4.13
C GLY A 119 -8.59 20.56 4.41
N GLU A 120 -9.87 20.61 4.83
CA GLU A 120 -10.53 21.84 5.29
C GLU A 120 -9.83 22.47 6.50
N ALA A 121 -9.23 21.66 7.38
CA ALA A 121 -8.41 22.09 8.50
C ALA A 121 -6.94 22.41 8.12
N GLY A 122 -6.60 22.37 6.82
CA GLY A 122 -5.28 22.71 6.30
C GLY A 122 -4.25 21.60 6.41
N PHE A 123 -4.67 20.35 6.58
CA PHE A 123 -3.75 19.20 6.57
C PHE A 123 -3.50 18.69 5.14
N GLU A 124 -2.24 18.32 4.89
CA GLU A 124 -1.83 17.54 3.73
C GLU A 124 -1.55 16.08 4.12
N SER A 125 -1.44 15.20 3.12
CA SER A 125 -0.98 13.84 3.39
C SER A 125 0.43 13.77 3.98
N GLY A 126 0.57 13.03 5.08
CA GLY A 126 1.87 12.72 5.68
C GLY A 126 2.67 11.66 4.91
N HIS A 127 2.10 11.08 3.83
CA HIS A 127 2.69 10.01 3.01
C HIS A 127 3.24 8.85 3.86
N ALA A 128 2.59 8.57 4.99
CA ALA A 128 3.00 7.51 5.91
C ALA A 128 2.90 6.11 5.29
N TYR A 129 2.25 5.98 4.15
CA TYR A 129 2.10 4.73 3.41
C TYR A 129 3.24 4.48 2.42
N GLY A 130 3.59 5.49 1.63
CA GLY A 130 4.57 5.34 0.57
C GLY A 130 6.01 5.12 1.03
N LYS A 131 6.83 4.70 0.05
CA LYS A 131 8.29 4.78 0.12
C LYS A 131 8.73 6.20 -0.23
N ALA A 132 8.58 7.09 0.75
CA ALA A 132 8.85 8.52 0.62
C ALA A 132 9.40 9.09 1.93
N LEU A 133 9.66 10.41 1.96
CA LEU A 133 9.93 11.13 3.19
C LEU A 133 8.81 10.88 4.20
N ARG A 134 9.17 10.34 5.36
CA ARG A 134 8.21 10.09 6.44
C ARG A 134 8.03 11.28 7.36
N THR A 135 9.09 11.94 7.78
CA THR A 135 9.01 13.06 8.73
C THR A 135 10.36 13.78 8.79
N VAL A 136 10.33 15.06 9.14
CA VAL A 136 11.50 15.79 9.64
C VAL A 136 11.23 16.15 11.10
N LYS A 137 11.81 15.37 12.01
CA LYS A 137 11.65 15.63 13.45
C LYS A 137 12.43 16.89 13.82
N SER A 138 11.87 17.77 14.62
CA SER A 138 12.57 18.96 15.12
C SER A 138 12.61 18.98 16.65
N CYS A 139 13.51 19.75 17.24
CA CYS A 139 13.28 20.27 18.59
C CYS A 139 12.80 21.72 18.48
N VAL A 140 12.32 22.28 19.60
CA VAL A 140 11.82 23.66 19.66
C VAL A 140 12.88 24.74 19.42
N GLY A 141 14.15 24.36 19.19
CA GLY A 141 15.23 25.26 18.75
C GLY A 141 15.48 26.44 19.68
N SER A 142 16.13 27.48 19.14
CA SER A 142 16.33 28.78 19.81
C SER A 142 15.02 29.56 20.00
N THR A 143 13.93 29.16 19.33
CA THR A 143 12.58 29.74 19.50
C THR A 143 12.08 29.64 20.93
N TRP A 144 12.37 28.53 21.63
CA TRP A 144 11.91 28.30 23.00
C TRP A 144 12.98 27.74 23.95
N CYS A 145 13.89 26.89 23.45
CA CYS A 145 14.84 26.23 24.33
C CYS A 145 15.97 27.19 24.70
N ARG A 146 16.24 27.36 26.00
CA ARG A 146 17.39 28.14 26.50
C ARG A 146 18.77 27.61 26.07
N TYR A 147 18.83 26.42 25.48
CA TYR A 147 20.04 25.81 24.93
C TYR A 147 20.03 25.75 23.40
N GLY A 148 19.00 26.28 22.75
CA GLY A 148 18.93 26.34 21.30
C GLY A 148 19.99 27.29 20.78
N VAL A 149 20.84 26.78 19.89
CA VAL A 149 21.90 27.55 19.21
C VAL A 149 21.32 28.19 17.95
N GLN A 150 20.50 27.44 17.20
CA GLN A 150 19.81 27.93 16.01
C GLN A 150 18.33 27.53 15.98
N ASP A 151 17.60 28.15 15.06
CA ASP A 151 16.18 27.85 14.81
C ASP A 151 16.06 26.54 14.01
N SER A 152 15.91 25.43 14.74
CA SER A 152 15.68 24.13 14.12
C SER A 152 14.28 23.94 13.57
N VAL A 153 13.30 24.73 14.02
CA VAL A 153 11.89 24.51 13.65
C VAL A 153 11.67 25.03 12.24
N SER A 154 12.02 26.29 11.98
CA SER A 154 11.90 26.88 10.64
C SER A 154 12.69 26.08 9.61
N PHE A 155 13.91 25.64 9.96
CA PHE A 155 14.71 24.83 9.06
C PHE A 155 14.12 23.43 8.83
N ALA A 156 13.58 22.77 9.86
CA ALA A 156 12.87 21.50 9.69
C ALA A 156 11.64 21.63 8.79
N VAL A 157 10.86 22.72 8.91
CA VAL A 157 9.73 23.01 8.02
C VAL A 157 10.20 23.18 6.58
N ARG A 158 11.28 23.93 6.35
CA ARG A 158 11.89 24.10 5.03
C ARG A 158 12.30 22.75 4.41
N VAL A 159 12.99 21.92 5.18
CA VAL A 159 13.44 20.58 4.74
C VAL A 159 12.25 19.66 4.46
N GLU A 160 11.24 19.66 5.32
CA GLU A 160 10.05 18.81 5.14
C GLU A 160 9.25 19.21 3.90
N ASN A 161 9.09 20.52 3.67
CA ASN A 161 8.39 21.04 2.50
C ASN A 161 9.18 20.89 1.20
N ARG A 162 10.51 20.84 1.25
CA ARG A 162 11.31 20.55 0.06
C ARG A 162 11.19 19.09 -0.36
N TYR A 163 11.22 18.16 0.60
CA TYR A 163 11.32 16.73 0.28
C TYR A 163 10.00 15.96 0.43
N LYS A 164 8.87 16.66 0.63
CA LYS A 164 7.54 16.04 0.68
C LYS A 164 7.16 15.43 -0.67
N GLY A 165 6.45 14.31 -0.64
CA GLY A 165 6.00 13.60 -1.84
C GLY A 165 7.06 12.77 -2.56
N ILE A 166 8.35 13.12 -2.44
CA ILE A 166 9.46 12.42 -3.13
C ILE A 166 9.42 10.92 -2.85
N ARG A 167 9.16 10.15 -3.91
CA ARG A 167 9.27 8.69 -3.90
C ARG A 167 10.73 8.27 -3.98
N SER A 168 11.04 7.15 -3.35
CA SER A 168 12.40 6.63 -3.25
C SER A 168 12.40 5.10 -3.09
N PRO A 169 13.56 4.43 -3.30
CA PRO A 169 13.66 2.97 -3.19
C PRO A 169 13.12 2.41 -1.88
N HIS A 170 13.29 3.14 -0.78
CA HIS A 170 12.61 2.89 0.48
C HIS A 170 12.30 4.20 1.21
N LYS A 171 11.38 4.17 2.19
CA LYS A 171 11.09 5.29 3.10
C LYS A 171 12.36 5.79 3.80
N PHE A 172 12.44 7.11 3.99
CA PHE A 172 13.52 7.80 4.70
C PHE A 172 12.95 8.83 5.68
N LYS A 173 13.76 9.23 6.65
CA LYS A 173 13.41 10.17 7.73
C LYS A 173 14.54 11.18 7.88
N SER A 174 14.21 12.34 8.43
CA SER A 174 15.18 13.36 8.81
C SER A 174 14.94 13.90 10.21
N GLY A 175 15.92 14.65 10.71
CA GLY A 175 15.86 15.35 11.98
C GLY A 175 16.72 16.61 11.98
N VAL A 176 16.20 17.69 12.55
CA VAL A 176 16.92 18.95 12.76
C VAL A 176 16.98 19.26 14.26
N SER A 177 18.17 19.18 14.82
CA SER A 177 18.42 19.54 16.21
C SER A 177 19.02 20.94 16.30
N GLY A 178 18.39 21.81 17.09
CA GLY A 178 18.88 23.18 17.31
C GLY A 178 20.12 23.29 18.19
N CYS A 179 20.67 22.18 18.70
CA CYS A 179 21.97 22.12 19.39
C CYS A 179 22.46 20.66 19.54
N VAL A 180 23.67 20.49 20.07
CA VAL A 180 24.33 19.20 20.33
C VAL A 180 23.62 18.25 21.30
N ARG A 181 22.57 18.72 22.01
CA ARG A 181 21.73 17.86 22.87
C ARG A 181 20.82 16.93 22.06
N GLU A 182 20.68 17.17 20.76
CA GLU A 182 20.22 16.18 19.80
C GLU A 182 18.78 15.67 20.02
N CYS A 183 17.88 16.50 20.56
CA CYS A 183 16.51 16.06 20.89
C CYS A 183 15.69 15.56 19.67
N ALA A 184 16.12 15.85 18.44
CA ALA A 184 15.49 15.36 17.21
C ALA A 184 16.00 13.98 16.75
N GLU A 185 16.99 13.39 17.42
CA GLU A 185 17.60 12.10 17.03
C GLU A 185 18.12 12.09 15.59
N ALA A 186 18.60 13.23 15.09
CA ALA A 186 19.20 13.46 13.78
C ALA A 186 20.24 12.41 13.37
N GLN A 187 21.11 11.97 14.28
CA GLN A 187 22.12 10.93 14.00
C GLN A 187 21.51 9.53 13.82
N GLY A 188 20.25 9.32 14.22
CA GLY A 188 19.51 8.07 13.98
C GLY A 188 18.65 8.08 12.71
N LYS A 189 18.73 9.14 11.88
CA LYS A 189 17.91 9.32 10.68
C LYS A 189 18.72 9.11 9.41
N ASP A 190 18.03 8.88 8.30
CA ASP A 190 18.63 8.64 6.99
C ASP A 190 19.51 9.85 6.56
N PHE A 191 19.10 11.07 6.90
CA PHE A 191 19.95 12.25 6.97
C PHE A 191 19.54 13.16 8.14
N GLY A 192 20.45 13.94 8.71
CA GLY A 192 20.13 14.79 9.85
C GLY A 192 21.07 15.98 10.02
N MET A 193 20.59 16.99 10.74
CA MET A 193 21.29 18.25 10.95
C MET A 193 21.35 18.58 12.43
N ILE A 194 22.54 18.98 12.89
CA ILE A 194 22.76 19.44 14.27
C ILE A 194 23.39 20.82 14.20
N ALA A 195 22.71 21.80 14.79
CA ALA A 195 23.16 23.19 14.79
C ALA A 195 24.48 23.37 15.54
N THR A 196 25.31 24.25 14.99
CA THR A 196 26.55 24.77 15.57
C THR A 196 26.48 26.31 15.61
N GLU A 197 27.50 26.97 16.16
CA GLU A 197 27.57 28.44 16.15
C GLU A 197 27.74 29.00 14.72
N ASN A 198 28.26 28.20 13.78
CA ASN A 198 28.62 28.63 12.43
C ASN A 198 27.69 28.06 11.34
N GLY A 199 26.65 27.32 11.70
CA GLY A 199 25.77 26.65 10.74
C GLY A 199 25.24 25.33 11.28
N TYR A 200 25.34 24.28 10.47
CA TYR A 200 24.93 22.92 10.82
C TYR A 200 25.99 21.90 10.46
N ASN A 201 26.12 20.89 11.32
CA ASN A 201 26.74 19.62 10.96
C ASN A 201 25.69 18.75 10.27
N LEU A 202 26.01 18.29 9.06
CA LEU A 202 25.18 17.42 8.24
C LEU A 202 25.65 15.97 8.36
N TYR A 203 24.71 15.06 8.58
CA TYR A 203 24.96 13.63 8.76
C TYR A 203 24.17 12.80 7.75
N PHE A 204 24.75 11.69 7.27
CA PHE A 204 24.14 10.76 6.31
C PHE A 204 24.24 9.29 6.73
N GLY A 205 23.28 8.48 6.29
CA GLY A 205 23.35 7.02 6.38
C GLY A 205 22.88 6.42 7.70
N GLY A 206 22.16 7.18 8.53
CA GLY A 206 21.57 6.64 9.76
C GLY A 206 20.31 5.82 9.50
N ASN A 207 19.92 5.00 10.47
CA ASN A 207 18.73 4.18 10.37
C ASN A 207 18.18 3.82 11.75
N GLY A 208 16.98 4.30 12.07
CA GLY A 208 16.16 3.74 13.14
C GLY A 208 15.38 2.50 12.66
N GLY A 209 15.47 1.38 13.39
CA GLY A 209 14.75 0.14 13.08
C GLY A 209 15.36 -1.09 13.73
N ALA A 210 15.08 -2.28 13.16
CA ALA A 210 15.57 -3.56 13.67
C ALA A 210 17.10 -3.67 13.72
N ASN A 211 17.79 -3.04 12.76
CA ASN A 211 19.25 -2.93 12.71
C ASN A 211 19.63 -1.44 12.76
N PRO A 212 19.78 -0.86 13.96
CA PRO A 212 20.08 0.56 14.10
C PRO A 212 21.48 0.89 13.57
N VAL A 213 21.60 2.03 12.90
CA VAL A 213 22.87 2.55 12.37
C VAL A 213 22.94 4.04 12.70
N HIS A 214 24.07 4.50 13.25
CA HIS A 214 24.34 5.92 13.42
C HIS A 214 24.79 6.52 12.09
N ALA A 215 24.26 7.69 11.75
CA ALA A 215 24.69 8.46 10.61
C ALA A 215 26.13 8.96 10.80
N GLU A 216 26.86 9.05 9.70
CA GLU A 216 28.23 9.56 9.64
C GLU A 216 28.21 11.06 9.32
N ILE A 217 29.11 11.83 9.91
CA ILE A 217 29.24 13.26 9.60
C ILE A 217 29.75 13.42 8.16
N PHE A 218 29.01 14.17 7.36
CA PHE A 218 29.31 14.44 5.97
C PHE A 218 30.01 15.79 5.79
N ALA A 219 29.46 16.85 6.40
CA ALA A 219 30.03 18.19 6.37
C ALA A 219 29.74 18.88 7.71
N ALA A 220 30.63 19.77 8.12
CA ALA A 220 30.55 20.49 9.39
C ALA A 220 30.47 22.00 9.15
N ASP A 221 29.77 22.71 10.04
CA ASP A 221 29.69 24.17 10.06
C ASP A 221 29.29 24.81 8.71
N ILE A 222 28.29 24.20 8.03
CA ILE A 222 27.77 24.70 6.75
C ILE A 222 26.42 25.41 6.91
N ASP A 223 26.15 26.39 6.06
CA ASP A 223 24.88 27.11 6.03
C ASP A 223 23.72 26.24 5.49
N GLU A 224 22.48 26.68 5.72
CA GLU A 224 21.28 25.94 5.32
C GLU A 224 21.19 25.66 3.81
N ASP A 225 21.63 26.59 2.96
CA ASP A 225 21.54 26.43 1.50
C ASP A 225 22.54 25.38 1.03
N THR A 226 23.75 25.39 1.58
CA THR A 226 24.75 24.34 1.36
C THR A 226 24.26 22.98 1.87
N VAL A 227 23.59 22.92 3.03
CA VAL A 227 22.96 21.68 3.53
C VAL A 227 21.95 21.14 2.53
N ILE A 228 21.00 21.97 2.09
CA ILE A 228 19.96 21.58 1.15
C ILE A 228 20.58 21.06 -0.15
N LYS A 229 21.56 21.77 -0.70
CA LYS A 229 22.29 21.35 -1.91
C LYS A 229 22.92 19.96 -1.77
N TYR A 230 23.55 19.68 -0.64
CA TYR A 230 24.17 18.36 -0.42
C TYR A 230 23.14 17.26 -0.16
N VAL A 231 22.03 17.55 0.52
CA VAL A 231 20.94 16.60 0.72
C VAL A 231 20.25 16.27 -0.61
N ASP A 232 20.03 17.27 -1.48
CA ASP A 232 19.45 17.07 -2.82
C ASP A 232 20.23 16.02 -3.60
N ARG A 233 21.55 16.21 -3.69
CA ARG A 233 22.47 15.32 -4.40
C ARG A 233 22.55 13.94 -3.74
N TYR A 234 22.60 13.88 -2.42
CA TYR A 234 22.58 12.62 -1.67
C TYR A 234 21.32 11.79 -1.98
N LEU A 235 20.14 12.41 -1.90
CA LEU A 235 18.87 11.73 -2.14
C LEU A 235 18.73 11.31 -3.61
N MET A 236 19.13 12.15 -4.57
CA MET A 236 19.11 11.77 -5.99
C MET A 236 20.09 10.65 -6.30
N TYR A 237 21.31 10.71 -5.78
CA TYR A 237 22.28 9.64 -5.96
C TYR A 237 21.77 8.32 -5.37
N TYR A 238 21.17 8.35 -4.18
CA TYR A 238 20.49 7.21 -3.58
C TYR A 238 19.35 6.67 -4.44
N ILE A 239 18.44 7.54 -4.92
CA ILE A 239 17.30 7.17 -5.75
C ILE A 239 17.75 6.51 -7.07
N LEU A 240 18.86 6.96 -7.64
CA LEU A 240 19.38 6.44 -8.91
C LEU A 240 20.17 5.14 -8.78
N THR A 241 20.75 4.84 -7.61
CA THR A 241 21.75 3.76 -7.49
C THR A 241 21.41 2.67 -6.49
N ALA A 242 20.44 2.87 -5.60
CA ALA A 242 20.02 1.84 -4.64
C ALA A 242 19.11 0.77 -5.26
N ASP A 243 19.13 -0.43 -4.69
CA ASP A 243 18.20 -1.50 -5.07
C ASP A 243 16.79 -1.22 -4.52
N LYS A 244 15.78 -1.87 -5.09
CA LYS A 244 14.39 -1.79 -4.61
C LYS A 244 14.32 -2.16 -3.13
N LEU A 245 13.52 -1.41 -2.36
CA LEU A 245 13.32 -1.63 -0.92
C LEU A 245 14.61 -1.53 -0.08
N GLU A 246 15.69 -0.94 -0.60
CA GLU A 246 16.93 -0.74 0.13
C GLU A 246 16.92 0.55 0.95
N ARG A 247 17.29 0.49 2.23
CA ARG A 247 17.45 1.68 3.10
C ARG A 247 18.77 2.39 2.78
N THR A 248 18.80 3.72 2.95
CA THR A 248 20.01 4.54 2.75
C THR A 248 21.23 4.02 3.50
N ALA A 249 21.07 3.58 4.76
CA ALA A 249 22.18 3.02 5.54
C ALA A 249 22.78 1.73 4.95
N VAL A 250 21.95 0.89 4.34
CA VAL A 250 22.42 -0.35 3.68
C VAL A 250 23.08 -0.03 2.35
N TRP A 251 22.46 0.87 1.58
CA TRP A 251 23.00 1.38 0.32
C TRP A 251 24.37 2.04 0.51
N GLN A 252 24.48 3.00 1.44
CA GLN A 252 25.71 3.73 1.73
C GLN A 252 26.85 2.78 2.09
N ARG A 253 26.58 1.75 2.91
CA ARG A 253 27.60 0.76 3.29
C ARG A 253 28.18 -0.02 2.10
N LYS A 254 27.40 -0.20 1.02
CA LYS A 254 27.82 -0.93 -0.19
C LYS A 254 28.62 -0.06 -1.16
N LEU A 255 28.59 1.26 -1.00
CA LEU A 255 29.36 2.16 -1.84
C LEU A 255 30.87 1.90 -1.66
N PRO A 256 31.69 2.18 -2.68
CA PRO A 256 33.14 2.05 -2.57
C PRO A 256 33.70 3.01 -1.52
N SER A 257 34.92 2.74 -1.06
CA SER A 257 35.69 3.75 -0.31
C SER A 257 36.09 4.91 -1.22
N GLY A 258 36.34 6.09 -0.64
CA GLY A 258 36.99 7.19 -1.35
C GLY A 258 38.34 6.78 -1.94
N LYS A 259 38.79 7.50 -2.97
CA LYS A 259 40.04 7.29 -3.72
C LYS A 259 41.27 7.28 -2.81
N THR A 260 41.23 8.02 -1.70
CA THR A 260 42.30 8.10 -0.70
C THR A 260 42.01 7.29 0.56
N GLY A 261 40.99 6.43 0.56
CA GLY A 261 40.51 5.70 1.74
C GLY A 261 39.31 6.39 2.41
N GLY A 262 39.12 6.14 3.71
CA GLY A 262 38.07 6.80 4.53
C GLY A 262 36.65 6.24 4.38
N GLY A 263 36.46 5.18 3.60
CA GLY A 263 35.19 4.47 3.50
C GLY A 263 34.13 5.18 2.64
N PRO A 264 32.88 4.70 2.70
CA PRO A 264 31.79 5.19 1.85
C PRO A 264 31.46 6.68 1.98
N ILE A 265 31.65 7.26 3.17
CA ILE A 265 31.35 8.68 3.40
C ILE A 265 32.29 9.60 2.61
N GLU A 266 33.56 9.21 2.43
CA GLU A 266 34.51 9.95 1.58
C GLU A 266 34.17 9.81 0.10
N HIS A 267 33.75 8.62 -0.35
CA HIS A 267 33.24 8.47 -1.72
C HIS A 267 32.04 9.39 -1.97
N LEU A 268 31.11 9.52 -1.02
CA LEU A 268 30.00 10.47 -1.14
C LEU A 268 30.47 11.92 -1.25
N LYS A 269 31.52 12.33 -0.53
CA LYS A 269 32.09 13.69 -0.66
C LYS A 269 32.68 13.92 -2.04
N GLU A 270 33.44 12.96 -2.56
CA GLU A 270 33.98 13.03 -3.92
C GLU A 270 32.88 13.16 -4.98
N VAL A 271 31.74 12.50 -4.81
CA VAL A 271 30.61 12.60 -5.75
C VAL A 271 29.86 13.93 -5.56
N ILE A 272 29.43 14.23 -4.34
CA ILE A 272 28.47 15.31 -4.05
C ILE A 272 29.13 16.70 -4.01
N ILE A 273 30.37 16.79 -3.54
CA ILE A 273 31.11 18.06 -3.39
C ILE A 273 32.07 18.27 -4.56
N GLU A 274 32.92 17.28 -4.84
CA GLU A 274 33.99 17.40 -5.85
C GLU A 274 33.51 17.09 -7.28
N ASP A 275 32.27 16.62 -7.43
CA ASP A 275 31.67 16.23 -8.71
C ASP A 275 32.52 15.24 -9.51
N SER A 276 33.13 14.28 -8.82
CA SER A 276 34.07 13.31 -9.42
C SER A 276 33.48 12.44 -10.52
N LEU A 277 32.14 12.37 -10.62
CA LEU A 277 31.39 11.68 -11.68
C LEU A 277 30.81 12.63 -12.73
N CYS A 278 30.91 13.95 -12.54
CA CYS A 278 30.35 14.98 -13.41
C CYS A 278 28.83 14.84 -13.62
N ILE A 279 28.10 14.59 -12.53
CA ILE A 279 26.64 14.36 -12.53
C ILE A 279 25.87 15.37 -11.68
N ASN A 280 26.54 16.26 -10.95
CA ASN A 280 25.88 17.13 -9.98
C ASN A 280 24.81 18.03 -10.60
N ASP A 281 25.04 18.60 -11.79
CA ASP A 281 24.03 19.41 -12.49
C ASP A 281 22.79 18.58 -12.86
N GLU A 282 22.96 17.30 -13.20
CA GLU A 282 21.85 16.38 -13.47
C GLU A 282 21.08 16.05 -12.18
N LEU A 283 21.78 15.78 -11.08
CA LEU A 283 21.16 15.52 -9.78
C LEU A 283 20.34 16.73 -9.32
N ASP A 284 20.92 17.93 -9.40
CA ASP A 284 20.25 19.18 -9.01
C ASP A 284 19.00 19.43 -9.87
N THR A 285 19.12 19.24 -11.20
CA THR A 285 17.98 19.39 -12.13
C THR A 285 16.85 18.40 -11.84
N ARG A 286 17.18 17.13 -11.57
CA ARG A 286 16.20 16.09 -11.25
C ARG A 286 15.50 16.36 -9.92
N MET A 287 16.25 16.75 -8.88
CA MET A 287 15.65 17.09 -7.59
C MET A 287 14.70 18.28 -7.75
N GLN A 288 15.14 19.33 -8.46
CA GLN A 288 14.31 20.52 -8.66
C GLN A 288 13.02 20.19 -9.42
N HIS A 289 13.07 19.30 -10.41
CA HIS A 289 11.85 18.81 -11.07
C HIS A 289 10.87 18.17 -10.09
N LEU A 290 11.33 17.32 -9.16
CA LEU A 290 10.45 16.68 -8.16
C LEU A 290 9.87 17.71 -7.18
N VAL A 291 10.66 18.71 -6.79
CA VAL A 291 10.21 19.81 -5.93
C VAL A 291 9.14 20.64 -6.63
N ASP A 292 9.38 21.03 -7.89
CA ASP A 292 8.48 21.90 -8.66
C ASP A 292 7.16 21.24 -9.06
N THR A 293 7.14 19.90 -9.10
CA THR A 293 5.95 19.10 -9.50
C THR A 293 5.20 18.49 -8.32
N TYR A 294 5.56 18.84 -7.09
CA TYR A 294 4.86 18.35 -5.90
C TYR A 294 3.36 18.71 -5.95
N HIS A 295 2.54 17.71 -5.63
CA HIS A 295 1.11 17.84 -5.43
C HIS A 295 0.67 16.93 -4.27
N ASP A 296 -0.42 17.28 -3.59
CA ASP A 296 -1.02 16.39 -2.59
C ASP A 296 -2.00 15.43 -3.27
N GLU A 297 -1.61 14.17 -3.38
CA GLU A 297 -2.39 13.10 -4.00
C GLU A 297 -3.80 12.99 -3.39
N TRP A 298 -3.96 13.26 -2.09
CA TRP A 298 -5.29 13.24 -1.47
C TRP A 298 -6.14 14.45 -1.85
N ALA A 299 -5.54 15.63 -1.96
CA ALA A 299 -6.25 16.81 -2.46
C ALA A 299 -6.70 16.61 -3.92
N GLU A 300 -5.92 15.91 -4.73
CA GLU A 300 -6.33 15.52 -6.10
C GLU A 300 -7.48 14.52 -6.11
N VAL A 301 -7.45 13.51 -5.23
CA VAL A 301 -8.56 12.55 -5.09
C VAL A 301 -9.84 13.24 -4.64
N VAL A 302 -9.78 14.09 -3.61
CA VAL A 302 -10.98 14.75 -3.06
C VAL A 302 -11.68 15.62 -4.10
N LYS A 303 -10.92 16.30 -4.97
CA LYS A 303 -11.44 17.20 -6.00
C LYS A 303 -11.95 16.51 -7.27
N ASP A 304 -11.67 15.22 -7.44
CA ASP A 304 -11.96 14.48 -8.68
C ASP A 304 -12.92 13.30 -8.42
N PRO A 305 -14.19 13.41 -8.86
CA PRO A 305 -15.19 12.34 -8.69
C PRO A 305 -14.77 10.98 -9.27
N GLU A 306 -14.02 10.95 -10.39
CA GLU A 306 -13.57 9.70 -10.99
C GLU A 306 -12.46 9.03 -10.16
N ARG A 307 -11.59 9.82 -9.53
CA ARG A 307 -10.60 9.28 -8.59
C ARG A 307 -11.26 8.84 -7.28
N ARG A 308 -12.28 9.53 -6.78
CA ARG A 308 -13.07 9.10 -5.61
C ARG A 308 -13.70 7.73 -5.81
N LYS A 309 -14.21 7.43 -7.02
CA LYS A 309 -14.78 6.10 -7.35
C LYS A 309 -13.80 4.94 -7.10
N LYS A 310 -12.49 5.16 -7.22
CA LYS A 310 -11.47 4.12 -6.95
C LYS A 310 -11.43 3.65 -5.49
N PHE A 311 -12.06 4.39 -4.59
CA PHE A 311 -12.15 4.09 -3.17
C PHE A 311 -13.48 3.45 -2.76
N GLN A 312 -14.47 3.36 -3.68
CA GLN A 312 -15.72 2.63 -3.44
C GLN A 312 -15.44 1.19 -3.03
N GLN A 313 -16.30 0.65 -2.18
CA GLN A 313 -16.17 -0.71 -1.69
C GLN A 313 -16.58 -1.73 -2.75
N PHE A 314 -17.69 -1.49 -3.45
CA PHE A 314 -18.26 -2.39 -4.43
C PHE A 314 -18.52 -1.68 -5.76
N VAL A 315 -18.30 -2.38 -6.86
CA VAL A 315 -18.52 -1.84 -8.22
C VAL A 315 -20.00 -1.86 -8.61
N ASN A 316 -20.76 -2.81 -8.08
CA ASN A 316 -22.12 -3.11 -8.52
C ASN A 316 -23.23 -2.49 -7.66
N THR A 317 -22.86 -1.77 -6.60
CA THR A 317 -23.80 -1.11 -5.68
C THR A 317 -23.13 0.06 -4.95
N ASP A 318 -23.93 1.05 -4.55
CA ASP A 318 -23.48 2.15 -3.67
C ASP A 318 -23.57 1.79 -2.18
N GLU A 319 -24.10 0.61 -1.85
CA GLU A 319 -24.09 0.07 -0.50
C GLU A 319 -22.66 -0.18 -0.02
N ASN A 320 -22.42 0.01 1.28
CA ASN A 320 -21.15 -0.32 1.91
C ASN A 320 -21.40 -1.26 3.10
N GLN A 321 -20.51 -2.22 3.30
CA GLN A 321 -20.48 -3.05 4.50
C GLN A 321 -19.54 -2.40 5.53
N PRO A 322 -20.04 -2.02 6.72
CA PRO A 322 -19.23 -1.52 7.82
C PRO A 322 -18.04 -2.43 8.14
N ARG A 323 -16.93 -1.83 8.59
CA ARG A 323 -15.73 -2.60 8.99
C ARG A 323 -16.01 -3.60 10.11
N GLU A 324 -17.00 -3.32 10.96
CA GLU A 324 -17.45 -4.17 12.06
C GLU A 324 -18.09 -5.49 11.56
N ASP A 325 -18.60 -5.52 10.32
CA ASP A 325 -19.10 -6.74 9.70
C ASP A 325 -17.96 -7.60 9.15
N MET A 326 -16.82 -6.98 8.81
CA MET A 326 -15.64 -7.65 8.25
C MET A 326 -14.64 -8.12 9.31
N ILE A 327 -14.58 -7.45 10.47
CA ILE A 327 -13.72 -7.82 11.61
C ILE A 327 -14.31 -7.29 12.92
N GLU A 328 -14.20 -8.08 14.00
CA GLU A 328 -14.58 -7.62 15.33
C GLU A 328 -13.63 -6.52 15.83
N PHE A 329 -14.20 -5.45 16.40
CA PHE A 329 -13.48 -4.43 17.15
C PHE A 329 -13.75 -4.58 18.64
N ILE A 330 -12.70 -4.45 19.45
CA ILE A 330 -12.74 -4.56 20.90
C ILE A 330 -12.26 -3.27 21.56
N ASP A 331 -12.84 -2.93 22.73
CA ASP A 331 -12.32 -1.83 23.54
C ASP A 331 -10.96 -2.21 24.13
N MET A 332 -10.03 -1.27 24.04
CA MET A 332 -8.73 -1.35 24.69
C MET A 332 -8.26 0.05 25.07
N ARG A 333 -8.21 0.33 26.37
CA ARG A 333 -7.78 1.62 26.94
C ARG A 333 -8.68 2.79 26.51
N GLY A 334 -9.99 2.58 26.44
CA GLY A 334 -10.96 3.62 26.08
C GLY A 334 -10.92 4.01 24.60
N GLN A 335 -10.39 3.13 23.75
CA GLN A 335 -10.39 3.26 22.29
C GLN A 335 -10.68 1.89 21.68
N VAL A 336 -11.09 1.84 20.40
CA VAL A 336 -11.33 0.59 19.69
C VAL A 336 -10.10 0.09 18.95
N ARG A 337 -9.89 -1.21 18.90
CA ARG A 337 -8.91 -1.85 18.00
C ARG A 337 -9.51 -3.08 17.34
N PRO A 338 -8.99 -3.53 16.19
CA PRO A 338 -9.38 -4.83 15.67
C PRO A 338 -8.97 -5.94 16.65
N THR A 339 -9.76 -6.99 16.70
CA THR A 339 -9.48 -8.22 17.45
C THR A 339 -8.15 -8.85 17.00
N ASP A 340 -7.68 -9.85 17.73
CA ASP A 340 -6.45 -10.54 17.41
C ASP A 340 -6.59 -11.49 16.22
N TRP A 341 -5.56 -11.53 15.38
CA TRP A 341 -5.51 -12.53 14.32
C TRP A 341 -5.39 -13.92 14.93
N PRO A 342 -5.93 -14.93 14.24
CA PRO A 342 -5.58 -16.31 14.55
C PRO A 342 -4.06 -16.53 14.48
N ALA A 343 -3.58 -17.50 15.26
CA ALA A 343 -2.22 -18.00 15.14
C ALA A 343 -1.94 -18.54 13.71
N ASP A 344 -0.70 -18.47 13.26
CA ASP A 344 -0.29 -19.11 11.99
C ASP A 344 -0.52 -20.62 12.06
N GLY A 345 -0.94 -21.21 10.93
CA GLY A 345 -1.25 -22.65 10.85
C GLY A 345 -2.60 -23.07 11.44
N GLN A 346 -3.41 -22.12 11.93
CA GLN A 346 -4.81 -22.36 12.27
C GLN A 346 -5.71 -21.67 11.24
N PRO A 347 -6.24 -22.40 10.24
CA PRO A 347 -7.30 -21.88 9.40
C PRO A 347 -8.48 -21.49 10.31
N GLN A 348 -8.91 -20.23 10.28
CA GLN A 348 -10.19 -19.84 10.92
C GLN A 348 -11.40 -20.23 10.07
N THR A 349 -11.13 -20.86 8.93
CA THR A 349 -12.09 -21.59 8.09
C THR A 349 -11.57 -23.00 7.88
N ASN A 350 -12.35 -24.04 8.16
CA ASN A 350 -11.96 -25.43 7.87
C ASN A 350 -12.05 -25.83 6.38
N TRP A 351 -12.15 -24.85 5.47
CA TRP A 351 -12.36 -25.05 4.05
C TRP A 351 -11.09 -25.56 3.35
N LYS A 352 -11.21 -26.65 2.58
CA LYS A 352 -10.13 -27.34 1.84
C LYS A 352 -10.62 -27.84 0.47
N PRO A 353 -10.26 -27.19 -0.65
CA PRO A 353 -10.30 -27.73 -2.02
C PRO A 353 -8.96 -28.36 -2.43
N PRO A 354 -8.86 -29.10 -3.57
CA PRO A 354 -9.74 -29.04 -4.75
C PRO A 354 -10.58 -30.30 -5.06
N THR A 355 -10.84 -31.21 -4.12
CA THR A 355 -11.58 -32.44 -4.48
C THR A 355 -13.09 -32.25 -4.70
N ASP A 356 -13.71 -31.16 -4.23
CA ASP A 356 -15.16 -30.95 -4.35
C ASP A 356 -15.51 -29.48 -4.66
N ASP A 357 -16.14 -29.21 -5.81
CA ASP A 357 -16.88 -27.96 -6.03
C ASP A 357 -18.02 -27.93 -4.99
N VAL A 358 -17.90 -27.05 -3.99
CA VAL A 358 -18.86 -26.93 -2.87
C VAL A 358 -20.26 -26.56 -3.37
N PHE A 359 -20.37 -26.00 -4.57
CA PHE A 359 -21.61 -25.65 -5.25
C PHE A 359 -21.95 -26.61 -6.40
N SER A 360 -21.32 -27.79 -6.48
CA SER A 360 -21.54 -28.79 -7.54
C SER A 360 -22.99 -29.26 -7.64
N ARG A 361 -23.76 -29.14 -6.55
CA ARG A 361 -25.18 -29.53 -6.47
C ARG A 361 -26.14 -28.36 -6.56
N SER A 362 -25.64 -27.13 -6.57
CA SER A 362 -26.45 -25.93 -6.65
C SER A 362 -26.87 -25.66 -8.09
N GLU A 363 -28.07 -25.14 -8.27
CA GLU A 363 -28.49 -24.61 -9.56
C GLU A 363 -27.84 -23.24 -9.74
N LYS A 364 -27.07 -23.06 -10.82
CA LYS A 364 -26.32 -21.83 -11.08
C LYS A 364 -26.99 -21.03 -12.21
N THR A 365 -26.98 -19.71 -12.08
CA THR A 365 -27.51 -18.79 -13.09
C THR A 365 -26.51 -17.69 -13.39
N TRP A 366 -26.57 -17.16 -14.61
CA TRP A 366 -25.71 -16.05 -15.03
C TRP A 366 -26.25 -14.73 -14.48
N ILE A 367 -25.56 -14.18 -13.49
CA ILE A 367 -25.90 -12.91 -12.83
C ILE A 367 -25.03 -11.80 -13.42
N LYS A 368 -25.67 -10.69 -13.81
CA LYS A 368 -24.97 -9.48 -14.22
C LYS A 368 -24.40 -8.75 -13.00
N VAL A 369 -23.09 -8.54 -13.02
CA VAL A 369 -22.37 -7.88 -11.91
C VAL A 369 -21.81 -6.51 -12.28
N GLY A 370 -21.99 -6.06 -13.52
CA GLY A 370 -21.54 -4.76 -13.99
C GLY A 370 -21.27 -4.78 -15.49
N LYS A 371 -20.74 -3.67 -15.99
CA LYS A 371 -20.18 -3.56 -17.34
C LYS A 371 -18.67 -3.69 -17.32
N THR A 372 -18.07 -4.07 -18.44
CA THR A 372 -16.60 -4.12 -18.58
C THR A 372 -15.92 -2.80 -18.25
N SER A 373 -16.56 -1.67 -18.52
CA SER A 373 -16.09 -0.31 -18.18
C SER A 373 -15.98 -0.04 -16.68
N ASP A 374 -16.72 -0.80 -15.86
CA ASP A 374 -16.78 -0.59 -14.41
C ASP A 374 -15.61 -1.27 -13.70
N PHE A 375 -14.88 -2.17 -14.39
CA PHE A 375 -13.72 -2.90 -13.88
C PHE A 375 -12.45 -2.44 -14.59
N ALA A 376 -11.61 -1.71 -13.86
CA ALA A 376 -10.33 -1.23 -14.37
C ALA A 376 -9.43 -2.38 -14.84
N ALA A 377 -8.64 -2.12 -15.89
CA ALA A 377 -7.76 -3.09 -16.50
C ALA A 377 -6.64 -3.55 -15.54
N ASN A 378 -6.34 -4.85 -15.57
CA ASN A 378 -5.26 -5.55 -14.86
C ASN A 378 -5.26 -5.39 -13.34
N VAL A 379 -6.44 -5.14 -12.77
CA VAL A 379 -6.65 -5.06 -11.33
C VAL A 379 -7.90 -5.83 -10.92
N GLY A 380 -8.00 -6.14 -9.63
CA GLY A 380 -9.24 -6.61 -9.04
C GLY A 380 -10.16 -5.47 -8.59
N ALA A 381 -11.45 -5.78 -8.51
CA ALA A 381 -12.46 -4.98 -7.84
C ALA A 381 -13.44 -5.89 -7.09
N ALA A 382 -14.03 -5.40 -6.00
CA ALA A 382 -15.02 -6.17 -5.25
C ALA A 382 -16.44 -5.90 -5.76
N ILE A 383 -17.28 -6.91 -5.65
CA ILE A 383 -18.73 -6.81 -5.83
C ILE A 383 -19.43 -7.38 -4.59
N LEU A 384 -20.68 -6.98 -4.39
CA LEU A 384 -21.56 -7.54 -3.36
C LEU A 384 -22.63 -8.42 -3.99
N TYR A 385 -22.81 -9.64 -3.47
CA TYR A 385 -23.87 -10.56 -3.87
C TYR A 385 -24.51 -11.13 -2.60
N GLY A 386 -25.75 -10.76 -2.31
CA GLY A 386 -26.34 -10.95 -0.97
C GLY A 386 -25.47 -10.27 0.10
N GLN A 387 -24.95 -11.05 1.05
CA GLN A 387 -24.00 -10.62 2.08
C GLN A 387 -22.54 -11.00 1.77
N THR A 388 -22.29 -11.60 0.61
CA THR A 388 -20.99 -12.11 0.20
C THR A 388 -20.24 -11.12 -0.67
N GLN A 389 -18.94 -10.95 -0.38
CA GLN A 389 -18.03 -10.19 -1.23
C GLN A 389 -17.28 -11.12 -2.18
N LEU A 390 -17.39 -10.87 -3.48
CA LEU A 390 -16.60 -11.54 -4.52
C LEU A 390 -15.58 -10.55 -5.11
N ALA A 391 -14.46 -11.08 -5.59
CA ALA A 391 -13.43 -10.32 -6.29
C ALA A 391 -13.46 -10.66 -7.78
N VAL A 392 -13.70 -9.65 -8.61
CA VAL A 392 -13.66 -9.75 -10.08
C VAL A 392 -12.33 -9.17 -10.56
N PHE A 393 -11.63 -9.91 -11.40
CA PHE A 393 -10.33 -9.52 -11.97
C PHE A 393 -10.46 -9.37 -13.49
N ASN A 394 -10.19 -8.17 -13.99
CA ASN A 394 -10.10 -7.90 -15.42
C ASN A 394 -8.63 -8.04 -15.85
N ASN A 395 -8.21 -9.23 -16.31
CA ASN A 395 -6.85 -9.46 -16.79
C ASN A 395 -6.73 -9.06 -18.28
N ALA A 396 -6.92 -7.76 -18.54
CA ALA A 396 -7.01 -7.19 -19.87
C ALA A 396 -5.80 -7.50 -20.76
N LYS A 397 -4.58 -7.65 -20.20
CA LYS A 397 -3.38 -8.05 -20.95
C LYS A 397 -3.50 -9.40 -21.65
N ARG A 398 -4.27 -10.32 -21.06
CA ARG A 398 -4.54 -11.65 -21.63
C ARG A 398 -5.90 -11.76 -22.28
N GLY A 399 -6.76 -10.75 -22.13
CA GLY A 399 -8.16 -10.82 -22.55
C GLY A 399 -8.98 -11.78 -21.70
N GLU A 400 -8.58 -11.99 -20.45
CA GLU A 400 -9.16 -12.97 -19.54
C GLU A 400 -9.88 -12.29 -18.36
N TRP A 401 -10.89 -12.98 -17.84
CA TRP A 401 -11.66 -12.54 -16.67
C TRP A 401 -11.71 -13.66 -15.65
N TYR A 402 -11.60 -13.30 -14.38
CA TYR A 402 -11.64 -14.26 -13.28
C TYR A 402 -12.49 -13.74 -12.14
N VAL A 403 -13.16 -14.64 -11.42
CA VAL A 403 -13.93 -14.30 -10.23
C VAL A 403 -13.61 -15.28 -9.12
N THR A 404 -13.33 -14.75 -7.93
CA THR A 404 -13.05 -15.53 -6.73
C THR A 404 -13.80 -14.95 -5.52
N GLN A 405 -13.77 -15.64 -4.39
CA GLN A 405 -14.11 -15.00 -3.10
C GLN A 405 -13.19 -13.80 -2.83
N ASN A 406 -13.69 -12.72 -2.22
CA ASN A 406 -12.83 -11.58 -1.84
C ASN A 406 -12.02 -11.84 -0.55
N MET A 407 -12.48 -12.79 0.27
CA MET A 407 -11.85 -13.18 1.54
C MET A 407 -10.56 -13.98 1.30
N CYS A 408 -9.44 -13.50 1.82
CA CYS A 408 -8.18 -14.24 1.82
C CYS A 408 -8.18 -15.31 2.92
N PRO A 409 -8.05 -16.60 2.57
CA PRO A 409 -8.17 -17.72 3.51
C PRO A 409 -7.08 -17.76 4.58
N HIS A 410 -5.99 -17.01 4.43
CA HIS A 410 -4.88 -17.01 5.38
C HIS A 410 -5.26 -16.40 6.75
N LYS A 411 -5.91 -15.23 6.76
CA LYS A 411 -6.31 -14.51 7.99
C LYS A 411 -7.72 -13.91 7.88
N GLN A 412 -8.55 -14.44 6.98
CA GLN A 412 -9.93 -14.02 6.75
C GLN A 412 -10.11 -12.52 6.52
N ALA A 413 -9.18 -11.91 5.78
CA ALA A 413 -9.29 -10.50 5.41
C ALA A 413 -9.94 -10.37 4.02
N PHE A 414 -10.98 -9.55 3.89
CA PHE A 414 -11.71 -9.28 2.65
C PHE A 414 -10.96 -8.30 1.74
N VAL A 415 -9.84 -8.76 1.17
CA VAL A 415 -8.85 -7.88 0.53
C VAL A 415 -8.37 -8.36 -0.83
N LEU A 416 -8.79 -9.52 -1.34
CA LEU A 416 -8.20 -10.10 -2.56
C LEU A 416 -8.42 -9.26 -3.82
N SER A 417 -9.56 -8.58 -3.93
CA SER A 417 -9.82 -7.57 -4.98
C SER A 417 -8.75 -6.46 -5.03
N GLN A 418 -8.07 -6.20 -3.93
CA GLN A 418 -7.02 -5.18 -3.81
C GLN A 418 -5.62 -5.76 -4.06
N GLY A 419 -5.52 -7.06 -4.35
CA GLY A 419 -4.27 -7.74 -4.64
C GLY A 419 -3.63 -7.32 -5.96
N ILE A 420 -2.34 -7.60 -6.09
CA ILE A 420 -1.60 -7.38 -7.34
C ILE A 420 -1.86 -8.58 -8.25
N VAL A 421 -2.51 -8.32 -9.38
CA VAL A 421 -2.64 -9.30 -10.46
C VAL A 421 -1.30 -9.40 -11.19
N GLY A 422 -0.88 -10.60 -11.57
CA GLY A 422 0.35 -10.81 -12.31
C GLY A 422 0.45 -12.22 -12.87
N ASP A 423 1.68 -12.58 -13.23
CA ASP A 423 2.04 -13.86 -13.82
C ASP A 423 3.06 -14.60 -12.94
N SER A 424 2.95 -15.93 -12.91
CA SER A 424 4.00 -16.84 -12.45
C SER A 424 4.13 -17.99 -13.44
N GLU A 425 5.19 -17.97 -14.25
CA GLU A 425 5.49 -19.03 -15.23
C GLU A 425 4.33 -19.32 -16.21
N GLY A 426 3.58 -18.28 -16.59
CA GLY A 426 2.41 -18.40 -17.46
C GLY A 426 1.09 -18.54 -16.71
N VAL A 427 1.09 -18.80 -15.41
CA VAL A 427 -0.14 -18.90 -14.60
C VAL A 427 -0.58 -17.51 -14.14
N PRO A 428 -1.79 -17.05 -14.51
CA PRO A 428 -2.33 -15.79 -14.04
C PRO A 428 -2.69 -15.91 -12.56
N LYS A 429 -2.30 -14.92 -11.77
CA LYS A 429 -2.38 -14.99 -10.31
C LYS A 429 -2.74 -13.68 -9.66
N VAL A 430 -3.18 -13.75 -8.41
CA VAL A 430 -3.33 -12.62 -7.50
C VAL A 430 -2.43 -12.82 -6.27
N ALA A 431 -1.62 -11.81 -5.96
CA ALA A 431 -0.90 -11.74 -4.70
C ALA A 431 -1.76 -11.01 -3.65
N CYS A 432 -2.10 -11.70 -2.56
CA CYS A 432 -2.83 -11.12 -1.43
C CYS A 432 -2.13 -9.84 -0.95
N PRO A 433 -2.84 -8.71 -0.85
CA PRO A 433 -2.21 -7.43 -0.54
C PRO A 433 -1.61 -7.38 0.87
N LEU A 434 -2.16 -8.16 1.81
CA LEU A 434 -1.82 -8.14 3.23
C LEU A 434 -0.66 -9.08 3.59
N HIS A 435 -0.62 -10.28 2.97
CA HIS A 435 0.33 -11.34 3.35
C HIS A 435 1.19 -11.87 2.21
N LYS A 436 0.99 -11.35 0.99
CA LYS A 436 1.73 -11.72 -0.23
C LYS A 436 1.63 -13.20 -0.63
N LYS A 437 0.72 -13.97 -0.02
CA LYS A 437 0.31 -15.30 -0.49
C LYS A 437 -0.28 -15.19 -1.89
N GLN A 438 0.09 -16.10 -2.77
CA GLN A 438 -0.20 -16.02 -4.19
C GLN A 438 -1.17 -17.13 -4.57
N PHE A 439 -2.23 -16.77 -5.28
CA PHE A 439 -3.27 -17.70 -5.71
C PHE A 439 -3.41 -17.63 -7.22
N SER A 440 -3.44 -18.79 -7.86
CA SER A 440 -3.84 -18.94 -9.25
C SER A 440 -5.27 -18.41 -9.43
N LEU A 441 -5.48 -17.60 -10.46
CA LEU A 441 -6.80 -17.09 -10.81
C LEU A 441 -7.62 -18.12 -11.61
N GLU A 442 -6.96 -19.13 -12.20
CA GLU A 442 -7.63 -20.17 -13.01
C GLU A 442 -8.41 -21.15 -12.14
N ASP A 443 -7.81 -21.62 -11.05
CA ASP A 443 -8.32 -22.70 -10.20
C ASP A 443 -8.36 -22.34 -8.70
N GLY A 444 -7.85 -21.18 -8.32
CA GLY A 444 -7.82 -20.70 -6.93
C GLY A 444 -6.69 -21.29 -6.09
N ALA A 445 -5.88 -22.21 -6.61
CA ALA A 445 -4.84 -22.88 -5.83
C ALA A 445 -3.73 -21.91 -5.39
N GLN A 446 -3.23 -22.05 -4.16
CA GLN A 446 -2.04 -21.32 -3.75
C GLN A 446 -0.82 -21.88 -4.49
N ILE A 447 -0.01 -21.00 -5.09
CA ILE A 447 1.15 -21.41 -5.92
C ILE A 447 2.24 -22.11 -5.08
N ASP A 448 2.48 -21.63 -3.86
CA ASP A 448 3.51 -22.16 -2.95
C ASP A 448 2.91 -22.56 -1.58
N GLY A 449 1.82 -23.33 -1.58
CA GLY A 449 1.26 -23.89 -0.35
C GLY A 449 -0.12 -24.51 -0.53
N ASP A 450 -0.81 -24.72 0.60
CA ASP A 450 -1.98 -25.62 0.64
C ASP A 450 -3.31 -24.86 0.87
N LEU A 451 -3.31 -23.53 0.75
CA LEU A 451 -4.53 -22.73 0.77
C LEU A 451 -5.13 -22.68 -0.64
N ASN A 452 -6.42 -22.36 -0.74
CA ASN A 452 -7.09 -22.23 -2.03
C ASN A 452 -8.10 -21.06 -1.99
N LEU A 453 -8.71 -20.72 -3.12
CA LEU A 453 -9.86 -19.82 -3.20
C LEU A 453 -11.05 -20.54 -3.86
N ILE A 454 -12.28 -20.21 -3.46
CA ILE A 454 -13.44 -20.54 -4.29
C ILE A 454 -13.39 -19.64 -5.54
N THR A 455 -13.48 -20.26 -6.72
CA THR A 455 -13.57 -19.59 -8.01
C THR A 455 -14.96 -19.74 -8.61
N PHE A 456 -15.36 -18.80 -9.45
CA PHE A 456 -16.65 -18.78 -10.14
C PHE A 456 -16.44 -18.54 -11.63
N GLU A 457 -17.23 -19.20 -12.46
CA GLU A 457 -17.18 -18.98 -13.90
C GLU A 457 -17.67 -17.57 -14.24
N VAL A 458 -16.98 -16.92 -15.17
CA VAL A 458 -17.31 -15.59 -15.66
C VAL A 458 -17.30 -15.60 -17.18
N LYS A 459 -18.22 -14.84 -17.78
CA LYS A 459 -18.23 -14.58 -19.21
C LYS A 459 -18.60 -13.14 -19.49
N ILE A 460 -18.16 -12.66 -20.64
CA ILE A 460 -18.52 -11.34 -21.16
C ILE A 460 -19.53 -11.53 -22.28
N ASP A 461 -20.73 -10.97 -22.12
CA ASP A 461 -21.74 -10.90 -23.18
C ASP A 461 -21.89 -9.43 -23.62
N LYS A 462 -21.30 -9.10 -24.78
CA LYS A 462 -21.10 -7.73 -25.25
C LYS A 462 -20.26 -6.92 -24.25
N ASP A 463 -20.92 -6.06 -23.47
CA ASP A 463 -20.29 -5.24 -22.43
C ASP A 463 -20.66 -5.70 -21.02
N ASP A 464 -21.55 -6.68 -20.88
CA ASP A 464 -22.01 -7.14 -19.57
C ASP A 464 -21.08 -8.22 -19.02
N VAL A 465 -20.60 -8.00 -17.79
CA VAL A 465 -19.87 -9.00 -17.01
C VAL A 465 -20.88 -9.89 -16.30
N LEU A 466 -20.91 -11.18 -16.67
CA LEU A 466 -21.83 -12.17 -16.13
C LEU A 466 -21.06 -13.23 -15.34
N VAL A 467 -21.50 -13.50 -14.10
CA VAL A 467 -20.90 -14.52 -13.23
C VAL A 467 -21.90 -15.64 -13.00
N ASN A 468 -21.46 -16.90 -13.11
CA ASN A 468 -22.31 -18.07 -12.92
C ASN A 468 -22.38 -18.42 -11.43
N LEU A 469 -23.47 -18.01 -10.77
CA LEU A 469 -23.60 -18.08 -9.31
C LEU A 469 -24.81 -18.94 -8.89
N PRO A 470 -24.69 -19.69 -7.78
CA PRO A 470 -25.83 -20.22 -7.02
C PRO A 470 -26.76 -19.12 -6.50
N ALA A 471 -27.88 -19.51 -5.88
CA ALA A 471 -28.74 -18.55 -5.17
C ALA A 471 -27.97 -17.84 -4.04
N GLU A 472 -28.27 -16.55 -3.79
CA GLU A 472 -27.61 -15.74 -2.75
C GLU A 472 -27.54 -16.46 -1.40
N VAL A 473 -28.64 -17.11 -0.98
CA VAL A 473 -28.71 -17.85 0.29
C VAL A 473 -27.71 -19.00 0.40
N GLU A 474 -27.37 -19.65 -0.72
CA GLU A 474 -26.39 -20.73 -0.75
C GLU A 474 -24.96 -20.17 -0.67
N VAL A 475 -24.70 -19.07 -1.39
CA VAL A 475 -23.40 -18.41 -1.36
C VAL A 475 -23.13 -17.80 0.02
N ASP A 476 -24.10 -17.09 0.59
CA ASP A 476 -24.02 -16.46 1.90
C ASP A 476 -23.82 -17.46 3.04
N ALA A 477 -24.38 -18.67 2.91
CA ALA A 477 -24.17 -19.73 3.89
C ALA A 477 -22.70 -20.16 4.02
N ILE A 478 -21.89 -19.96 2.98
CA ILE A 478 -20.47 -20.35 2.94
C ILE A 478 -19.55 -19.14 3.02
N LEU A 479 -19.86 -18.08 2.27
CA LEU A 479 -19.01 -16.94 2.01
C LEU A 479 -19.55 -15.61 2.58
N GLY A 480 -20.66 -15.65 3.32
CA GLY A 480 -21.25 -14.47 3.93
C GLY A 480 -20.27 -13.74 4.84
N THR A 481 -20.15 -12.43 4.66
CA THR A 481 -19.08 -11.61 5.26
C THR A 481 -19.05 -11.72 6.78
N THR A 482 -20.20 -11.54 7.44
CA THR A 482 -20.31 -11.62 8.90
C THR A 482 -20.02 -13.02 9.45
N GLY A 483 -20.37 -14.08 8.70
CA GLY A 483 -20.10 -15.46 9.08
C GLY A 483 -18.61 -15.79 9.06
N LEU A 484 -17.87 -15.15 8.15
CA LEU A 484 -16.44 -15.36 7.96
C LEU A 484 -15.53 -14.36 8.68
N ARG A 485 -16.10 -13.36 9.37
CA ARG A 485 -15.31 -12.32 10.03
C ARG A 485 -14.47 -12.90 11.17
N VAL A 486 -13.29 -12.34 11.37
CA VAL A 486 -12.43 -12.67 12.53
C VAL A 486 -13.12 -12.19 13.82
N GLN A 487 -13.29 -13.08 14.79
CA GLN A 487 -13.87 -12.83 16.11
C GLN A 487 -12.93 -13.30 17.23
N ASN A 488 -13.11 -12.78 18.44
CA ASN A 488 -12.36 -13.08 19.67
C ASN A 488 -12.74 -14.45 20.29
N THR A 489 -13.33 -15.35 19.50
CA THR A 489 -13.74 -16.71 19.89
C THR A 489 -13.15 -17.76 18.95
N SER A 490 -13.17 -19.03 19.36
CA SER A 490 -12.63 -20.15 18.58
C SER A 490 -13.28 -20.29 17.19
N CYS A 491 -12.46 -20.78 16.24
CA CYS A 491 -12.70 -21.04 14.81
C CYS A 491 -14.15 -21.28 14.37
N VAL A 492 -14.56 -20.65 13.26
CA VAL A 492 -15.86 -20.88 12.60
C VAL A 492 -15.77 -22.11 11.70
N ASP A 493 -16.63 -23.10 11.94
CA ASP A 493 -16.75 -24.34 11.17
C ASP A 493 -17.66 -24.14 9.93
N ILE A 494 -17.08 -23.67 8.83
CA ILE A 494 -17.81 -23.38 7.58
C ILE A 494 -18.28 -24.66 6.87
N ALA A 495 -17.49 -25.74 6.92
CA ALA A 495 -17.88 -26.99 6.28
C ALA A 495 -19.06 -27.68 7.00
N GLY A 496 -19.12 -27.61 8.33
CA GLY A 496 -20.20 -28.20 9.13
C GLY A 496 -21.54 -27.48 8.99
N ASP A 497 -21.53 -26.16 8.75
CA ASP A 497 -22.74 -25.36 8.57
C ASP A 497 -23.24 -25.36 7.11
N ALA A 498 -22.33 -25.40 6.11
CA ALA A 498 -22.70 -25.59 4.71
C ALA A 498 -23.43 -26.92 4.46
N ILE A 499 -23.00 -28.01 5.12
CA ILE A 499 -23.61 -29.35 5.01
C ILE A 499 -25.07 -29.39 5.53
N LYS A 500 -25.46 -28.48 6.43
CA LYS A 500 -26.83 -28.42 6.98
C LYS A 500 -27.79 -27.57 6.13
N ILE A 501 -27.26 -26.61 5.37
CA ILE A 501 -28.05 -25.58 4.68
C ILE A 501 -28.24 -25.92 3.20
N LEU A 502 -27.25 -26.56 2.55
CA LEU A 502 -27.37 -27.00 1.16
C LEU A 502 -28.31 -28.21 1.08
N PRO A 503 -29.39 -28.16 0.26
CA PRO A 503 -30.35 -29.26 0.20
C PRO A 503 -29.65 -30.54 -0.28
N LEU A 504 -29.90 -31.65 0.42
CA LEU A 504 -29.58 -33.00 -0.05
C LEU A 504 -30.47 -33.35 -1.27
N ARG A 505 -30.23 -32.74 -2.43
CA ARG A 505 -30.81 -33.25 -3.69
C ARG A 505 -30.00 -34.46 -4.12
N LYS A 506 -30.64 -35.63 -4.09
CA LYS A 506 -30.09 -36.88 -4.62
C LYS A 506 -29.70 -36.66 -6.10
N PRO A 507 -28.58 -37.24 -6.58
CA PRO A 507 -28.26 -37.20 -8.00
C PRO A 507 -29.44 -37.80 -8.78
N SER A 508 -29.98 -37.03 -9.72
CA SER A 508 -31.00 -37.52 -10.65
C SER A 508 -30.41 -38.70 -11.41
N ALA A 509 -31.08 -39.85 -11.35
CA ALA A 509 -30.66 -41.06 -12.05
C ALA A 509 -30.33 -40.75 -13.51
N VAL A 510 -29.13 -41.16 -13.91
CA VAL A 510 -28.66 -41.20 -15.29
C VAL A 510 -29.74 -41.90 -16.12
N ARG A 511 -30.38 -41.17 -17.05
CA ARG A 511 -31.16 -41.80 -18.11
C ARG A 511 -30.16 -42.51 -19.03
N GLU A 512 -30.12 -43.83 -18.97
CA GLU A 512 -29.50 -44.68 -19.98
C GLU A 512 -30.03 -44.27 -21.37
N GLN A 513 -29.19 -43.63 -22.18
CA GLN A 513 -29.39 -43.63 -23.62
C GLN A 513 -28.91 -44.98 -24.15
N THR A 514 -29.88 -45.85 -24.41
CA THR A 514 -29.72 -47.07 -25.17
C THR A 514 -29.21 -46.71 -26.58
N SER A 515 -28.00 -47.19 -26.91
CA SER A 515 -27.43 -47.07 -28.24
C SER A 515 -28.04 -48.12 -29.17
N LEU A 516 -28.96 -47.68 -30.02
CA LEU A 516 -29.38 -48.44 -31.20
C LEU A 516 -28.27 -48.36 -32.26
N ARG A 517 -27.47 -49.42 -32.37
CA ARG A 517 -26.57 -49.66 -33.50
C ARG A 517 -27.40 -49.92 -34.77
N ALA A 518 -27.29 -49.03 -35.74
CA ALA A 518 -27.67 -49.31 -37.12
C ALA A 518 -26.55 -50.10 -37.82
N LYS A 519 -26.96 -51.19 -38.49
CA LYS A 519 -26.14 -52.03 -39.37
C LYS A 519 -25.52 -51.22 -40.50
N LYS A 520 -24.26 -51.52 -40.83
CA LYS A 520 -23.76 -51.61 -42.21
C LYS A 520 -22.78 -52.79 -42.29
N ASP A 521 -23.08 -53.63 -43.28
CA ASP A 521 -22.37 -54.77 -43.88
C ASP A 521 -22.09 -56.02 -43.02
#